data_AF-A0A2R7NXB6-F1
#
_entry.id   AF-A0A2R7NXB6-F1
#
_cell.length_a   1.000
_cell.length_b   1.000
_cell.length_c   1.000
_cell.angle_alpha   90.00
_cell.angle_beta   90.00
_cell.angle_gamma   90.00
#
_symmetry.space_group_name_H-M   'P 1'
#
loop_
_entity.id
_entity.type
_entity.pdbx_description
1 polymer ?
#
loop_
_entity_poly.entity_id
_entity_poly.type
_entity_poly.pdbx_seq_one_letter_code
_entity_poly.pdbx_strand_id
1 'polypeptide(L)' 'MDSFKIFRNISFFQELTDEEITILVNISTIRLLQKKEKLAEPGKPFKHLFILSNGLLRFFFDDENGV' A
#
# COMPACT_ATOMS: atom_id res chain seq x y z
N MET A 1 -0.98 14.76 5.90
CA MET A 1 0.00 14.04 5.06
C MET A 1 -0.30 14.39 3.62
N ASP A 2 0.71 14.72 2.81
CA ASP A 2 0.49 15.18 1.44
C ASP A 2 0.48 13.97 0.49
N SER A 3 -0.72 13.41 0.24
CA SER A 3 -0.89 12.21 -0.57
C SER A 3 -0.42 12.41 -2.01
N PHE A 4 -0.60 13.60 -2.58
CA PHE A 4 -0.14 13.91 -3.93
C PHE A 4 1.37 13.73 -4.06
N LYS A 5 2.14 14.28 -3.11
CA LYS A 5 3.60 14.11 -3.08
C LYS A 5 4.01 12.65 -2.90
N ILE A 6 3.29 11.88 -2.08
CA ILE A 6 3.58 10.46 -1.89
C ILE A 6 3.44 9.71 -3.20
N PHE A 7 2.32 9.89 -3.90
CA PHE A 7 2.10 9.23 -5.19
C PHE A 7 3.14 9.66 -6.24
N ARG A 8 3.50 10.95 -6.27
CA ARG A 8 4.56 11.46 -7.15
C ARG A 8 5.95 10.89 -6.88
N ASN A 9 6.24 10.50 -5.65
CA ASN A 9 7.53 9.91 -5.27
C ASN A 9 7.63 8.40 -5.57
N ILE A 10 6.56 7.76 -6.03
CA ILE A 10 6.57 6.34 -6.39
C ILE A 10 7.02 6.19 -7.83
N SER A 11 8.13 5.49 -8.06
CA SER A 11 8.69 5.30 -9.41
C SER A 11 7.69 4.70 -10.40
N PHE A 12 6.80 3.82 -9.93
CA PHE A 12 5.75 3.21 -10.75
C PHE A 12 4.76 4.23 -11.36
N PHE A 13 4.64 5.42 -10.78
CA PHE A 13 3.72 6.47 -11.23
C PHE A 13 4.42 7.66 -11.91
N GLN A 14 5.70 7.53 -12.27
CA GLN A 14 6.47 8.65 -12.84
C GLN A 14 5.91 9.17 -14.16
N GLU A 15 5.34 8.29 -15.00
CA GLU A 15 4.81 8.65 -16.32
C GLU A 15 3.39 9.25 -16.26
N LEU A 16 2.73 9.18 -15.10
CA LEU A 16 1.38 9.74 -14.95
C LEU A 16 1.43 11.27 -14.95
N THR A 17 0.41 11.89 -15.49
CA THR A 17 0.18 13.34 -15.41
C THR A 17 -0.29 13.75 -14.01
N ASP A 18 -0.22 15.05 -13.70
CA ASP A 18 -0.70 15.55 -12.40
C ASP A 18 -2.20 15.31 -12.21
N GLU A 19 -2.96 15.32 -13.31
CA GLU A 19 -4.40 15.03 -13.31
C GLU A 19 -4.66 13.55 -12.97
N GLU A 20 -3.92 12.62 -13.57
CA GLU A 20 -4.02 11.19 -13.27
C GLU A 20 -3.61 10.87 -11.81
N ILE A 21 -2.55 11.52 -11.31
CA ILE A 21 -2.19 11.43 -9.90
C ILE A 21 -3.31 11.97 -9.01
N THR A 22 -3.91 13.09 -9.38
CA THR A 22 -5.03 13.67 -8.62
C THR A 22 -6.21 12.69 -8.57
N ILE A 23 -6.54 12.01 -9.68
CA ILE A 23 -7.57 10.97 -9.71
C ILE A 23 -7.20 9.83 -8.75
N LEU A 24 -5.96 9.32 -8.82
CA LEU A 24 -5.50 8.25 -7.94
C LEU A 24 -5.58 8.63 -6.45
N VAL A 25 -5.19 9.85 -6.10
CA VAL A 25 -5.31 10.37 -4.74
C VAL A 25 -6.78 10.42 -4.32
N ASN A 26 -7.67 10.90 -5.19
CA ASN A 26 -9.10 11.05 -4.88
C ASN A 26 -9.84 9.71 -4.73
N ILE A 27 -9.42 8.65 -5.41
CA ILE A 27 -10.00 7.30 -5.26
C ILE A 27 -9.33 6.48 -4.14
N SER A 28 -8.25 7.01 -3.54
CA SER A 28 -7.51 6.33 -2.48
C SER A 28 -8.10 6.63 -1.09
N THR A 29 -7.94 5.69 -0.16
CA THR A 29 -8.35 5.85 1.23
C THR A 29 -7.12 5.80 2.13
N ILE A 30 -6.95 6.82 2.97
CA ILE A 30 -5.89 6.82 3.99
C ILE A 30 -6.22 5.77 5.04
N ARG A 31 -5.25 4.89 5.32
CA ARG A 31 -5.36 3.86 6.36
C ARG A 31 -4.20 3.96 7.33
N LEU A 32 -4.51 4.00 8.62
CA LEU A 32 -3.54 3.88 9.71
C LEU A 32 -3.62 2.45 10.25
N LEU A 33 -2.51 1.72 10.20
CA LEU A 33 -2.42 0.37 10.74
C LEU A 33 -1.84 0.41 12.15
N GLN A 34 -2.44 -0.35 13.06
CA GLN A 34 -1.93 -0.51 14.41
C GLN A 34 -0.74 -1.47 14.43
N LYS A 35 0.12 -1.34 15.46
CA LYS A 35 1.25 -2.25 15.65
C LYS A 35 0.74 -3.69 15.78
N LYS A 36 1.32 -4.62 14.99
CA LYS A 36 0.92 -6.03 14.88
C LYS A 36 -0.46 -6.27 14.24
N GLU A 37 -1.10 -5.27 13.63
CA GLU A 37 -2.29 -5.50 12.81
C GLU A 37 -1.92 -6.29 11.54
N LYS A 38 -2.66 -7.37 11.26
CA LYS A 38 -2.47 -8.17 10.05
C LYS A 38 -3.18 -7.48 8.88
N LEU A 39 -2.42 -7.13 7.83
CA LEU A 39 -2.97 -6.45 6.65
C LEU A 39 -3.68 -7.41 5.68
N ALA A 40 -3.08 -8.58 5.46
CA ALA A 40 -3.58 -9.63 4.58
C ALA A 40 -3.15 -11.00 5.12
N GLU A 41 -3.84 -12.05 4.68
CA GLU A 41 -3.57 -13.43 5.09
C GLU A 41 -3.46 -14.34 3.86
N PRO A 42 -2.53 -15.31 3.84
CA PRO A 42 -2.40 -16.26 2.73
C PRO A 42 -3.72 -16.97 2.41
N GLY A 43 -3.97 -17.18 1.12
CA GLY A 43 -5.18 -17.87 0.63
C GLY A 43 -6.48 -17.06 0.77
N LYS A 44 -6.48 -15.89 1.40
CA LYS A 44 -7.65 -15.01 1.45
C LYS A 44 -7.71 -14.13 0.18
N PRO A 45 -8.88 -14.01 -0.46
CA PRO A 45 -9.05 -13.09 -1.57
C PRO A 45 -8.73 -11.65 -1.15
N PHE A 46 -8.01 -10.93 -2.00
CA PHE A 46 -7.70 -9.53 -1.76
C PHE A 46 -7.97 -8.71 -3.02
N LYS A 47 -8.66 -7.57 -2.88
CA LYS A 47 -9.12 -6.72 -4.00
C LYS A 47 -8.50 -5.32 -4.04
N HIS A 48 -7.63 -5.00 -3.09
CA HIS A 48 -7.08 -3.65 -2.95
C HIS A 48 -5.58 -3.63 -3.26
N LEU A 49 -5.09 -2.46 -3.66
CA LEU A 49 -3.67 -2.15 -3.72
C LEU A 49 -3.35 -1.25 -2.52
N PHE A 50 -2.23 -1.50 -1.86
CA PHE A 50 -1.73 -0.64 -0.78
C PHE A 50 -0.44 0.05 -1.17
N ILE A 51 -0.31 1.29 -0.74
CA ILE A 51 0.91 2.09 -0.81
C ILE A 51 1.35 2.33 0.64
N LEU A 52 2.53 1.84 1.00
CA LEU A 52 3.12 2.10 2.30
C LEU A 52 3.81 3.46 2.29
N SER A 53 3.16 4.48 2.87
CA SER A 53 3.73 5.84 2.94
C SER A 53 4.76 6.01 4.06
N ASN A 54 4.61 5.29 5.17
CA ASN A 54 5.50 5.33 6.32
C ASN A 54 5.39 4.04 7.14
N GLY A 55 6.47 3.67 7.82
CA GLY A 55 6.55 2.51 8.70
C GLY A 55 7.17 1.29 8.02
N LEU A 56 6.97 0.12 8.63
CA LEU A 56 7.53 -1.14 8.19
C LEU A 56 6.46 -2.23 8.19
N LEU A 57 6.27 -2.86 7.03
CA LEU A 57 5.44 -4.04 6.89
C LEU A 57 6.33 -5.29 6.92
N ARG A 58 5.92 -6.32 7.66
CA ARG A 58 6.60 -7.62 7.66
C ARG A 58 5.77 -8.62 6.89
N PHE A 59 6.41 -9.32 5.97
CA PHE A 59 5.83 -10.44 5.26
C PHE A 59 6.25 -11.71 5.97
N PHE A 60 5.27 -12.56 6.26
CA PHE A 60 5.47 -13.89 6.81
C PHE A 60 4.94 -14.86 5.78
N PHE A 61 5.74 -15.87 5.46
CA PHE A 61 5.35 -16.95 4.57
C PHE A 61 5.40 -18.19 5.44
N ASP A 62 4.24 -18.79 5.69
CA ASP A 62 4.19 -20.07 6.37
C ASP A 62 4.77 -21.10 5.39
N ASP A 63 5.99 -21.59 5.64
CA ASP A 63 6.47 -22.79 4.96
C ASP A 63 5.85 -24.03 5.62
N GLU A 64 5.80 -25.16 4.91
CA GLU A 64 5.27 -26.42 5.46
C GLU A 64 6.07 -26.93 6.68
N ASN A 65 7.21 -26.29 6.99
CA ASN A 65 8.13 -26.64 8.08
C ASN A 65 7.99 -25.72 9.32
N GLY A 66 7.14 -24.69 9.27
CA GLY A 66 6.83 -23.82 10.40
C GLY A 66 7.93 -22.81 10.78
N VAL A 67 8.76 -22.33 9.84
CA VAL A 67 9.79 -21.30 10.10
C VAL A 67 9.42 -19.94 9.51
#